data_AF-A0A524EFI2-F1
#
_entry.id   AF-A0A524EFI2-F1
#
_cell.length_a   1.000
_cell.length_b   1.000
_cell.length_c   1.000
_cell.angle_alpha   90.00
_cell.angle_beta   90.00
_cell.angle_gamma   90.00
#
_symmetry.space_group_name_H-M   'P 1'
#
loop_
_entity.id
_entity.type
_entity.pdbx_description
1 polymer ?
#
loop_
_entity_poly.entity_id
_entity_poly.type
_entity_poly.pdbx_seq_one_letter_code
_entity_poly.pdbx_strand_id
1 'polypeptide(L)'
;MVIFKINSQEVQAILESIDILLEIKCLIRSIVPGSELNETQMKLFKSSLNSLKSLLEPLFSKFLQTEVIEKMKNEKFIELKKLMEKEGYILISASHSKKILKNVGFNPLKIIVSGGPLIIEDYLEINPNLSKKTLLGIERKTKNLMDKLKKIAREGSNITFIYMAQNETDQVILEELTEIQNIIGKDISLFKISNWKIFGV
;
A
#
# COMPACT_ATOMS: atom_id res chain seq x y z
N MET A 1 4.50 32.15 9.42
CA MET A 1 3.11 32.07 8.96
C MET A 1 3.15 31.66 7.49
N VAL A 2 2.66 30.47 7.14
CA VAL A 2 2.63 30.03 5.74
C VAL A 2 1.42 30.68 5.08
N ILE A 3 1.66 31.58 4.12
CA ILE A 3 0.60 32.19 3.33
C ILE A 3 0.38 31.29 2.11
N PHE A 4 -0.72 30.54 2.12
CA PHE A 4 -1.14 29.78 0.96
C PHE A 4 -1.78 30.73 -0.06
N LYS A 5 -1.25 30.75 -1.28
CA LYS A 5 -1.82 31.51 -2.40
C LYS A 5 -2.60 30.57 -3.31
N ILE A 6 -3.87 30.90 -3.51
CA ILE A 6 -4.71 30.31 -4.54
C ILE A 6 -4.45 31.10 -5.83
N ASN A 7 -4.17 30.41 -6.94
CA ASN A 7 -3.93 31.08 -8.23
C ASN A 7 -5.26 31.38 -8.95
N SER A 8 -5.21 32.17 -10.02
CA SER A 8 -6.40 32.56 -10.78
C SER A 8 -7.16 31.39 -11.39
N GLN A 9 -6.45 30.35 -11.86
CA GLN A 9 -7.07 29.14 -12.42
C GLN A 9 -7.84 28.36 -11.34
N GLU A 10 -7.30 28.30 -10.13
CA GLU A 10 -7.91 27.64 -8.99
C GLU A 10 -9.16 28.39 -8.51
N VAL A 11 -9.10 29.72 -8.45
CA VAL A 11 -10.28 30.55 -8.18
C VAL A 11 -11.35 30.33 -9.24
N GLN A 12 -10.96 30.33 -10.51
CA GLN A 12 -11.89 30.11 -11.62
C GLN A 12 -12.56 28.73 -11.54
N ALA A 13 -11.79 27.67 -11.27
CA ALA A 13 -12.32 26.32 -11.11
C ALA A 13 -13.35 26.21 -9.96
N ILE A 14 -13.14 26.93 -8.85
CA ILE A 14 -14.11 27.00 -7.75
C ILE A 14 -15.38 27.69 -8.19
N LEU A 15 -15.28 28.84 -8.87
CA LEU A 15 -16.43 29.60 -9.34
C LEU A 15 -17.26 28.79 -10.35
N GLU A 16 -16.62 28.16 -11.33
CA GLU A 16 -17.29 27.28 -12.30
C GLU A 16 -17.96 26.08 -11.63
N SER A 17 -17.33 25.52 -10.59
CA SER A 17 -17.92 24.43 -9.81
C SER A 17 -19.19 24.86 -9.08
N ILE A 18 -19.25 26.11 -8.59
CA ILE A 18 -20.47 26.67 -7.97
C ILE A 18 -21.58 26.78 -9.01
N ASP A 19 -21.28 27.26 -10.21
CA ASP A 19 -22.28 27.38 -11.29
C ASP A 19 -22.87 26.01 -11.66
N ILE A 20 -22.02 24.99 -11.82
CA ILE A 20 -22.46 23.61 -12.08
C ILE A 20 -23.35 23.07 -10.94
N LEU A 21 -23.00 23.35 -9.68
CA LEU A 21 -23.82 22.96 -8.54
C LEU A 21 -25.19 23.66 -8.52
N LEU A 22 -25.26 24.91 -8.96
CA LEU A 22 -26.51 25.63 -9.13
C LEU A 22 -27.39 25.00 -10.22
N GLU A 23 -26.80 24.59 -11.34
CA GLU A 23 -27.51 23.85 -12.39
C GLU A 23 -28.08 22.52 -11.88
N ILE A 24 -27.25 21.74 -11.17
CA ILE A 24 -27.68 20.49 -10.54
C ILE A 24 -28.84 20.74 -9.57
N LYS A 25 -28.77 21.80 -8.76
CA LYS A 25 -29.85 22.18 -7.85
C LYS A 25 -31.14 22.52 -8.60
N CYS A 26 -31.06 23.23 -9.72
CA CYS A 26 -32.22 23.52 -10.57
C CYS A 26 -32.84 22.24 -11.14
N LEU A 27 -32.01 21.31 -11.61
CA LEU A 27 -32.46 20.00 -12.06
C LEU A 27 -33.18 19.22 -10.96
N ILE A 28 -32.60 19.17 -9.76
CA ILE A 28 -33.22 18.53 -8.59
C ILE A 28 -34.58 19.17 -8.27
N ARG A 29 -34.68 20.50 -8.30
CA ARG A 29 -35.98 21.18 -8.09
C ARG A 29 -37.03 20.80 -9.11
N SER A 30 -36.63 20.56 -10.36
CA SER A 30 -37.56 20.20 -11.44
C SER A 30 -38.15 18.78 -11.32
N ILE A 31 -37.51 17.91 -10.53
CA ILE A 31 -37.95 16.51 -10.35
C ILE A 31 -38.65 16.28 -9.00
N VAL A 32 -38.61 17.23 -8.07
CA VAL A 32 -39.31 17.12 -6.78
C VAL A 32 -40.83 17.30 -6.98
N PRO A 33 -41.68 16.52 -6.30
CA PRO A 33 -41.36 15.54 -5.25
C PRO A 33 -40.97 14.14 -5.73
N GLY A 34 -41.28 13.79 -6.99
CA GLY A 34 -41.11 12.42 -7.51
C GLY A 34 -39.66 11.91 -7.49
N SER A 35 -38.69 12.81 -7.58
CA SER A 35 -37.24 12.53 -7.61
C SER A 35 -36.81 11.56 -8.72
N GLU A 36 -37.61 11.44 -9.78
CA GLU A 36 -37.33 10.60 -10.94
C GLU A 36 -36.71 11.44 -12.07
N LEU A 37 -35.58 10.97 -12.59
CA LEU A 37 -34.89 11.57 -13.74
C LEU A 37 -35.24 10.77 -14.99
N ASN A 38 -35.74 11.44 -16.04
CA ASN A 38 -35.82 10.82 -17.36
C ASN A 38 -34.42 10.67 -17.99
N GLU A 39 -34.32 9.97 -19.12
CA GLU A 39 -33.02 9.69 -19.76
C GLU A 39 -32.22 10.95 -20.10
N THR A 40 -32.89 12.02 -20.52
CA THR A 40 -32.24 13.29 -20.88
C THR A 40 -31.70 13.98 -19.63
N GLN A 41 -32.53 14.06 -18.58
CA GLN A 41 -32.15 14.62 -17.29
C GLN A 41 -31.02 13.82 -16.63
N MET A 42 -31.03 12.49 -16.74
CA MET A 42 -29.97 11.62 -16.24
C MET A 42 -28.63 11.84 -16.97
N LYS A 43 -28.65 12.02 -18.30
CA LYS A 43 -27.45 12.35 -19.08
C LYS A 43 -26.87 13.70 -18.65
N LEU A 44 -27.72 14.72 -18.49
CA LEU A 44 -27.32 16.04 -18.01
C LEU A 44 -26.72 15.95 -16.60
N PHE A 45 -27.40 15.29 -15.67
CA PHE A 45 -26.93 15.11 -14.30
C PHE A 45 -25.55 14.45 -14.24
N LYS A 46 -25.35 13.34 -14.99
CA LYS A 46 -24.05 12.66 -15.07
C LYS A 46 -22.97 13.54 -15.67
N SER A 47 -23.28 14.29 -16.72
CA SER A 47 -22.35 15.22 -17.35
C SER A 47 -21.91 16.29 -16.35
N SER A 48 -22.85 16.93 -15.66
CA SER A 48 -22.56 17.96 -14.64
C SER A 48 -21.70 17.41 -13.50
N LEU A 49 -22.00 16.20 -13.00
CA LEU A 49 -21.17 15.55 -11.97
C LEU A 49 -19.74 15.24 -12.45
N ASN A 50 -19.58 14.78 -13.69
CA ASN A 50 -18.26 14.50 -14.26
C ASN A 50 -17.46 15.79 -14.45
N SER A 51 -18.09 16.87 -14.93
CA SER A 51 -17.45 18.18 -15.06
C SER A 51 -16.99 18.70 -13.69
N LEU A 52 -17.88 18.64 -12.68
CA LEU A 52 -17.56 19.03 -11.30
C LEU A 52 -16.36 18.24 -10.76
N LYS A 53 -16.34 16.92 -10.96
CA LYS A 53 -15.21 16.08 -10.56
C LYS A 53 -13.91 16.54 -11.24
N SER A 54 -13.94 16.74 -12.56
CA SER A 54 -12.73 17.13 -13.30
C SER A 54 -12.16 18.50 -12.89
N LEU A 55 -13.03 19.46 -12.53
CA LEU A 55 -12.63 20.79 -12.08
C LEU A 55 -12.06 20.79 -10.66
N LEU A 56 -12.64 19.99 -9.77
CA LEU A 56 -12.25 19.96 -8.36
C LEU A 56 -11.09 19.00 -8.07
N GLU A 57 -10.86 17.96 -8.89
CA GLU A 57 -9.79 16.98 -8.66
C GLU A 57 -8.39 17.62 -8.51
N PRO A 58 -7.98 18.61 -9.33
CA PRO A 58 -6.69 19.28 -9.15
C PRO A 58 -6.60 20.07 -7.84
N LEU A 59 -7.71 20.69 -7.41
CA LEU A 59 -7.79 21.41 -6.13
C LEU A 59 -7.68 20.45 -4.95
N PHE A 60 -8.44 19.36 -4.98
CA PHE A 60 -8.37 18.32 -3.96
C PHE A 60 -6.98 17.69 -3.91
N SER A 61 -6.38 17.43 -5.06
CA SER A 61 -5.01 16.94 -5.15
C SER A 61 -4.03 17.94 -4.54
N LYS A 62 -4.19 19.24 -4.75
CA LYS A 62 -3.24 20.24 -4.23
C LYS A 62 -3.42 20.50 -2.73
N PHE A 63 -4.66 20.53 -2.23
CA PHE A 63 -4.97 21.06 -0.91
C PHE A 63 -5.50 20.01 0.08
N LEU A 64 -6.06 18.89 -0.40
CA LEU A 64 -6.66 17.82 0.42
C LEU A 64 -5.89 16.49 0.37
N GLN A 65 -4.70 16.46 -0.25
CA GLN A 65 -3.82 15.28 -0.31
C GLN A 65 -3.62 14.62 1.07
N THR A 66 -3.63 15.40 2.15
CA THR A 66 -3.40 14.93 3.52
C THR A 66 -4.54 14.05 4.07
N GLU A 67 -5.81 14.36 3.78
CA GLU A 67 -6.97 13.71 4.42
C GLU A 67 -7.39 12.40 3.75
N VAL A 68 -7.29 12.31 2.42
CA VAL A 68 -7.57 11.05 1.67
C VAL A 68 -6.48 10.02 1.97
N ILE A 69 -5.23 10.47 2.11
CA ILE A 69 -4.12 9.62 2.53
C ILE A 69 -4.34 9.14 3.98
N GLU A 70 -4.81 9.97 4.90
CA GLU A 70 -5.06 9.57 6.30
C GLU A 70 -6.15 8.50 6.46
N LYS A 71 -7.24 8.57 5.69
CA LYS A 71 -8.29 7.52 5.71
C LYS A 71 -7.78 6.17 5.17
N MET A 72 -7.09 6.16 4.03
CA MET A 72 -6.51 4.92 3.47
C MET A 72 -5.36 4.36 4.33
N LYS A 73 -4.58 5.23 4.99
CA LYS A 73 -3.56 4.85 5.98
C LYS A 73 -4.17 4.09 7.15
N ASN A 74 -5.28 4.57 7.70
CA ASN A 74 -5.91 3.95 8.86
C ASN A 74 -6.50 2.57 8.56
N GLU A 75 -7.16 2.37 7.41
CA GLU A 75 -7.78 1.07 7.09
C GLU A 75 -6.75 -0.05 6.87
N LYS A 76 -5.73 0.19 6.03
CA LYS A 76 -4.66 -0.81 5.80
C LYS A 76 -3.84 -1.08 7.07
N PHE A 77 -3.63 -0.05 7.89
CA PHE A 77 -2.95 -0.21 9.17
C PHE A 77 -3.75 -1.09 10.15
N ILE A 78 -5.06 -0.86 10.23
CA ILE A 78 -5.98 -1.67 11.06
C ILE A 78 -6.01 -3.12 10.56
N GLU A 79 -6.07 -3.33 9.24
CA GLU A 79 -6.04 -4.67 8.64
C GLU A 79 -4.76 -5.43 9.00
N LEU A 80 -3.61 -4.77 8.85
CA LEU A 80 -2.31 -5.36 9.18
C LEU A 80 -2.18 -5.65 10.68
N LYS A 81 -2.70 -4.78 11.54
CA LYS A 81 -2.74 -5.00 12.99
C LYS A 81 -3.66 -6.17 13.37
N LYS A 82 -4.82 -6.32 12.74
CA LYS A 82 -5.72 -7.48 12.95
C LYS A 82 -5.11 -8.80 12.50
N LEU A 83 -4.37 -8.82 11.39
CA LEU A 83 -3.64 -10.00 10.92
C LEU A 83 -2.58 -10.45 11.94
N MET A 84 -1.97 -9.49 12.63
CA MET A 84 -0.93 -9.72 13.64
C MET A 84 -1.43 -10.20 14.99
N GLU A 85 -2.57 -9.69 15.44
CA GLU A 85 -3.21 -10.08 16.71
C GLU A 85 -3.52 -11.59 16.73
N LYS A 86 -3.65 -12.22 15.55
CA LYS A 86 -3.75 -13.68 15.36
C LYS A 86 -2.39 -14.42 15.44
N GLU A 87 -1.50 -13.96 16.32
CA GLU A 87 -0.19 -14.56 16.63
C GLU A 87 0.77 -14.79 15.45
N GLY A 88 0.76 -13.92 14.44
CA GLY A 88 1.65 -14.04 13.27
C GLY A 88 3.05 -13.43 13.42
N TYR A 89 4.00 -13.91 12.60
CA TYR A 89 5.28 -13.29 12.30
C TYR A 89 5.21 -12.51 10.99
N ILE A 90 5.98 -11.43 10.89
CA ILE A 90 6.14 -10.65 9.65
C ILE A 90 7.48 -10.99 9.00
N LEU A 91 7.44 -11.29 7.72
CA LEU A 91 8.60 -11.30 6.84
C LEU A 91 8.64 -9.98 6.06
N ILE A 92 9.83 -9.37 6.00
CA ILE A 92 10.13 -8.19 5.18
C ILE A 92 11.51 -8.33 4.54
N SER A 93 11.70 -7.76 3.36
CA SER A 93 12.99 -7.81 2.67
C SER A 93 14.02 -6.85 3.27
N ALA A 94 13.61 -5.64 3.66
CA ALA A 94 14.53 -4.56 3.99
C ALA A 94 14.61 -4.21 5.49
N SER A 95 15.82 -3.97 5.98
CA SER A 95 16.06 -3.66 7.40
C SER A 95 15.51 -2.30 7.84
N HIS A 96 15.42 -1.32 6.95
CA HIS A 96 14.83 -0.01 7.25
C HIS A 96 13.34 -0.14 7.56
N SER A 97 12.64 -1.05 6.89
CA SER A 97 11.22 -1.35 7.10
C SER A 97 10.94 -1.88 8.50
N LYS A 98 11.90 -2.60 9.11
CA LYS A 98 11.81 -3.05 10.51
C LYS A 98 11.69 -1.87 11.48
N LYS A 99 12.41 -0.78 11.23
CA LYS A 99 12.35 0.43 12.08
C LYS A 99 10.97 1.07 11.99
N ILE A 100 10.43 1.15 10.77
CA ILE A 100 9.10 1.71 10.50
C ILE A 100 8.04 0.91 11.25
N LEU A 101 8.03 -0.41 11.09
CA LEU A 101 7.11 -1.30 11.80
C LEU A 101 7.25 -1.18 13.33
N LYS A 102 8.48 -1.12 13.86
CA LYS A 102 8.70 -0.91 15.29
C LYS A 102 8.07 0.40 15.79
N ASN A 103 8.23 1.49 15.03
CA ASN A 103 7.71 2.82 15.42
C ASN A 103 6.19 2.83 15.49
N VAL A 104 5.52 2.00 14.68
CA VAL A 104 4.06 1.88 14.69
C VAL A 104 3.54 0.77 15.63
N GLY A 105 4.38 0.30 16.56
CA GLY A 105 3.98 -0.55 17.68
C GLY A 105 4.15 -2.06 17.46
N PHE A 106 4.85 -2.49 16.41
CA PHE A 106 5.06 -3.91 16.13
C PHE A 106 6.12 -4.49 17.05
N ASN A 107 5.87 -5.69 17.57
CA ASN A 107 6.86 -6.42 18.37
C ASN A 107 8.09 -6.77 17.50
N PRO A 108 9.28 -6.21 17.77
CA PRO A 108 10.46 -6.44 16.95
C PRO A 108 10.95 -7.89 16.91
N LEU A 109 10.55 -8.72 17.88
CA LEU A 109 10.86 -10.15 17.95
C LEU A 109 10.05 -10.97 16.94
N LYS A 110 8.86 -10.48 16.56
CA LYS A 110 7.99 -11.08 15.55
C LYS A 110 8.27 -10.58 14.13
N ILE A 111 9.25 -9.70 13.94
CA ILE A 111 9.67 -9.19 12.63
C ILE A 111 10.95 -9.88 12.17
N ILE A 112 10.85 -10.56 11.04
CA ILE A 112 11.88 -11.29 10.34
C ILE A 112 12.30 -10.45 9.14
N VAL A 113 13.60 -10.16 9.04
CA VAL A 113 14.17 -9.43 7.91
C VAL A 113 15.00 -10.39 7.11
N SER A 114 14.73 -10.54 5.81
CA SER A 114 15.57 -11.36 4.94
C SER A 114 16.86 -10.66 4.56
N GLY A 115 16.79 -9.35 4.27
CA GLY A 115 17.94 -8.58 3.81
C GLY A 115 18.32 -8.87 2.36
N GLY A 116 17.46 -9.56 1.61
CA GLY A 116 17.68 -10.00 0.23
C GLY A 116 16.82 -11.22 -0.12
N PRO A 117 17.09 -11.87 -1.26
CA PRO A 117 16.45 -13.13 -1.63
C PRO A 117 16.56 -14.23 -0.58
N LEU A 118 15.67 -15.21 -0.65
CA LEU A 118 15.65 -16.36 0.26
C LEU A 118 16.25 -17.64 -0.34
N ILE A 119 16.59 -17.59 -1.62
CA ILE A 119 17.29 -18.63 -2.36
C ILE A 119 18.65 -18.06 -2.78
N ILE A 120 19.70 -18.87 -2.74
CA ILE A 120 21.07 -18.36 -2.92
C ILE A 120 21.36 -18.08 -4.40
N GLU A 121 20.77 -18.86 -5.29
CA GLU A 121 20.85 -18.76 -6.73
C GLU A 121 20.41 -17.36 -7.20
N ASP A 122 19.32 -16.82 -6.64
CA ASP A 122 18.80 -15.47 -6.95
C ASP A 122 19.80 -14.34 -6.68
N TYR A 123 20.70 -14.51 -5.70
CA TYR A 123 21.73 -13.50 -5.44
C TYR A 123 22.72 -13.38 -6.60
N LEU A 124 22.99 -14.48 -7.30
CA LEU A 124 23.84 -14.49 -8.49
C LEU A 124 23.10 -13.93 -9.70
N GLU A 125 21.78 -14.07 -9.78
CA GLU A 125 20.97 -13.42 -10.82
C GLU A 125 20.97 -11.91 -10.67
N ILE A 126 20.79 -11.40 -9.44
CA ILE A 126 20.83 -9.97 -9.14
C ILE A 126 22.24 -9.40 -9.31
N ASN A 127 23.27 -10.15 -8.91
CA ASN A 127 24.66 -9.72 -9.04
C ASN A 127 25.62 -10.90 -9.35
N PRO A 128 25.92 -11.15 -10.63
CA PRO A 128 26.81 -12.24 -11.05
C PRO A 128 28.26 -12.10 -10.56
N ASN A 129 28.69 -10.90 -10.18
CA ASN A 129 30.08 -10.61 -9.81
C ASN A 129 30.37 -10.80 -8.31
N LEU A 130 29.49 -11.50 -7.57
CA LEU A 130 29.68 -11.76 -6.14
C LEU A 130 30.92 -12.62 -5.87
N SER A 131 31.77 -12.16 -4.95
CA SER A 131 32.96 -12.93 -4.54
C SER A 131 32.56 -14.22 -3.80
N LYS A 132 33.37 -15.29 -3.93
CA LYS A 132 33.17 -16.55 -3.19
C LYS A 132 33.02 -16.35 -1.68
N LYS A 133 33.81 -15.44 -1.09
CA LYS A 133 33.74 -15.10 0.34
C LYS A 133 32.39 -14.47 0.71
N THR A 134 31.86 -13.62 -0.16
CA THR A 134 30.53 -13.01 0.01
C THR A 134 29.42 -14.04 -0.10
N LEU A 135 29.50 -14.94 -1.09
CA LEU A 135 28.52 -16.01 -1.30
C LEU A 135 28.42 -16.93 -0.08
N LEU A 136 29.53 -17.39 0.49
CA LEU A 136 29.53 -18.20 1.71
C LEU A 136 28.84 -17.48 2.89
N GLY A 137 29.04 -16.16 3.00
CA GLY A 137 28.38 -15.34 4.01
C GLY A 137 26.87 -15.23 3.79
N ILE A 138 26.43 -15.11 2.54
CA ILE A 138 25.03 -15.10 2.13
C ILE A 138 24.41 -16.46 2.41
N GLU A 139 25.03 -17.55 1.96
CA GLU A 139 24.57 -18.94 2.17
C GLU A 139 24.25 -19.22 3.64
N ARG A 140 25.17 -18.85 4.54
CA ARG A 140 24.96 -19.02 5.98
C ARG A 140 23.77 -18.20 6.49
N LYS A 141 23.59 -16.97 6.00
CA LYS A 141 22.47 -16.12 6.41
C LYS A 141 21.15 -16.67 5.90
N THR A 142 21.08 -17.06 4.63
CA THR A 142 19.92 -17.64 3.98
C THR A 142 19.50 -18.92 4.68
N LYS A 143 20.45 -19.82 4.97
CA LYS A 143 20.20 -21.05 5.73
C LYS A 143 19.63 -20.77 7.13
N ASN A 144 20.27 -19.90 7.91
CA ASN A 144 19.81 -19.56 9.26
C ASN A 144 18.39 -18.96 9.25
N LEU A 145 18.09 -18.16 8.23
CA LEU A 145 16.78 -17.57 8.06
C LEU A 145 15.73 -18.61 7.69
N MET A 146 16.05 -19.51 6.77
CA MET A 146 15.18 -20.61 6.38
C MET A 146 14.89 -21.55 7.56
N ASP A 147 15.90 -21.89 8.36
CA ASP A 147 15.74 -22.69 9.58
C ASP A 147 14.84 -21.98 10.61
N LYS A 148 14.96 -20.66 10.72
CA LYS A 148 14.08 -19.85 11.56
C LYS A 148 12.63 -19.89 11.05
N LEU A 149 12.40 -19.75 9.76
CA LEU A 149 11.07 -19.83 9.16
C LEU A 149 10.45 -21.22 9.35
N LYS A 150 11.23 -22.29 9.15
CA LYS A 150 10.82 -23.68 9.44
C LYS A 150 10.42 -23.87 10.89
N LYS A 151 11.19 -23.32 11.84
CA LYS A 151 10.85 -23.40 13.26
C LYS A 151 9.51 -22.74 13.56
N ILE A 152 9.31 -21.53 13.05
CA ILE A 152 8.05 -20.77 13.22
C ILE A 152 6.87 -21.51 12.58
N ALA A 153 7.08 -22.10 11.41
CA ALA A 153 6.07 -22.91 10.74
C ALA A 153 5.66 -24.13 11.58
N ARG A 154 6.63 -24.85 12.16
CA ARG A 154 6.40 -26.00 13.06
C ARG A 154 5.68 -25.62 14.36
N GLU A 155 5.93 -24.42 14.88
CA GLU A 155 5.24 -23.86 16.05
C GLU A 155 3.77 -23.50 15.74
N GLY A 156 3.34 -23.58 14.49
CA GLY A 156 1.97 -23.29 14.08
C GLY A 156 1.67 -21.81 13.89
N SER A 157 2.62 -20.91 14.13
CA SER A 157 2.43 -19.47 13.94
C SER A 157 2.28 -19.09 12.47
N ASN A 158 1.46 -18.09 12.18
CA ASN A 158 1.26 -17.58 10.82
C ASN A 158 2.47 -16.75 10.38
N ILE A 159 2.76 -16.72 9.07
CA ILE A 159 3.81 -15.87 8.51
C ILE A 159 3.15 -14.98 7.46
N THR A 160 3.36 -13.66 7.54
CA THR A 160 2.88 -12.70 6.55
C THR A 160 4.05 -11.97 5.92
N PHE A 161 4.16 -12.04 4.59
CA PHE A 161 5.13 -11.28 3.83
C PHE A 161 4.54 -9.93 3.41
N ILE A 162 5.14 -8.84 3.88
CA ILE A 162 4.79 -7.48 3.48
C ILE A 162 5.69 -7.07 2.32
N TYR A 163 5.09 -6.72 1.19
CA TYR A 163 5.83 -6.45 -0.04
C TYR A 163 5.36 -5.19 -0.77
N MET A 164 6.26 -4.60 -1.54
CA MET A 164 6.02 -3.52 -2.49
C MET A 164 6.15 -4.04 -3.93
N ALA A 165 5.13 -3.80 -4.76
CA ALA A 165 5.13 -4.27 -6.15
C ALA A 165 6.26 -3.68 -7.04
N GLN A 166 6.85 -2.56 -6.63
CA GLN A 166 7.95 -1.90 -7.36
C GLN A 166 9.33 -2.15 -6.75
N ASN A 167 9.45 -3.02 -5.73
CA ASN A 167 10.74 -3.34 -5.14
C ASN A 167 11.29 -4.64 -5.75
N GLU A 168 12.48 -4.57 -6.35
CA GLU A 168 13.11 -5.70 -7.05
C GLU A 168 13.33 -6.91 -6.14
N THR A 169 13.85 -6.70 -4.93
CA THR A 169 14.06 -7.79 -3.96
C THR A 169 12.74 -8.43 -3.54
N ASP A 170 11.68 -7.64 -3.35
CA ASP A 170 10.36 -8.17 -3.03
C ASP A 170 9.78 -9.00 -4.18
N GLN A 171 10.00 -8.60 -5.43
CA GLN A 171 9.52 -9.36 -6.59
C GLN A 171 10.21 -10.73 -6.68
N VAL A 172 11.52 -10.77 -6.49
CA VAL A 172 12.28 -12.04 -6.48
C VAL A 172 11.75 -12.98 -5.39
N ILE A 173 11.48 -12.46 -4.18
CA ILE A 173 10.90 -13.28 -3.11
C ILE A 173 9.47 -13.76 -3.45
N LEU A 174 8.68 -12.97 -4.20
CA LEU A 174 7.33 -13.36 -4.63
C LEU A 174 7.36 -14.46 -5.69
N GLU A 175 8.28 -14.36 -6.65
CA GLU A 175 8.46 -15.36 -7.70
C GLU A 175 8.78 -16.73 -7.08
N GLU A 176 9.63 -16.74 -6.06
CA GLU A 176 10.07 -17.94 -5.35
C GLU A 176 9.18 -18.34 -4.17
N LEU A 177 8.08 -17.62 -3.93
CA LEU A 177 7.28 -17.80 -2.72
C LEU A 177 6.73 -19.23 -2.60
N THR A 178 6.34 -19.82 -3.73
CA THR A 178 5.82 -21.19 -3.78
C THR A 178 6.88 -22.19 -3.35
N GLU A 179 8.12 -22.04 -3.82
CA GLU A 179 9.23 -22.90 -3.41
C GLU A 179 9.54 -22.71 -1.93
N ILE A 180 9.60 -21.46 -1.46
CA ILE A 180 9.82 -21.14 -0.04
C ILE A 180 8.74 -21.78 0.83
N GLN A 181 7.46 -21.67 0.46
CA GLN A 181 6.33 -22.27 1.16
C GLN A 181 6.46 -23.79 1.24
N ASN A 182 6.87 -24.45 0.15
CA ASN A 182 7.12 -25.88 0.10
C ASN A 182 8.28 -26.30 1.02
N ILE A 183 9.38 -25.54 1.01
CA ILE A 183 10.56 -25.80 1.85
C ILE A 183 10.22 -25.67 3.34
N ILE A 184 9.41 -24.69 3.72
CA ILE A 184 9.02 -24.48 5.12
C ILE A 184 7.81 -25.32 5.56
N GLY A 185 7.07 -25.88 4.60
CA GLY A 185 5.86 -26.67 4.83
C GLY A 185 4.69 -25.84 5.37
N LYS A 186 4.61 -24.56 4.98
CA LYS A 186 3.57 -23.65 5.48
C LYS A 186 3.30 -22.50 4.51
N ASP A 187 2.04 -22.09 4.44
CA ASP A 187 1.62 -20.94 3.67
C ASP A 187 2.09 -19.61 4.26
N ILE A 188 2.51 -18.71 3.37
CA ILE A 188 2.87 -17.34 3.70
C ILE A 188 1.77 -16.43 3.17
N SER A 189 1.08 -15.75 4.07
CA SER A 189 0.08 -14.75 3.71
C SER A 189 0.77 -13.54 3.07
N LEU A 190 0.12 -12.93 2.08
CA LEU A 190 0.66 -11.79 1.36
C LEU A 190 -0.05 -10.50 1.78
N PHE A 191 0.72 -9.45 2.05
CA PHE A 191 0.19 -8.11 2.33
C PHE A 191 0.87 -7.05 1.46
N LYS A 192 0.13 -6.47 0.53
CA LYS A 192 0.64 -5.48 -0.42
C LYS A 192 0.56 -4.06 0.12
N ILE A 193 1.70 -3.37 0.14
CA ILE A 193 1.79 -1.94 0.44
C ILE A 193 2.22 -1.14 -0.80
N SER A 194 1.73 0.10 -0.91
CA SER A 194 2.14 1.02 -1.98
C SER A 194 3.50 1.65 -1.71
N ASN A 195 3.77 1.96 -0.44
CA ASN A 195 5.06 2.42 0.07
C ASN A 195 5.06 2.32 1.60
N TRP A 196 6.22 2.48 2.23
CA TRP A 196 6.33 2.47 3.69
C TRP A 196 5.81 3.76 4.37
N LYS A 197 5.58 4.85 3.63
CA LYS A 197 5.02 6.11 4.17
C LYS A 197 3.57 5.96 4.62
N ILE A 198 2.89 4.88 4.23
CA ILE A 198 1.55 4.57 4.74
C ILE A 198 1.55 4.39 6.27
N PHE A 199 2.71 4.07 6.87
CA PHE A 199 2.86 3.90 8.32
C PHE A 199 3.20 5.22 9.05
N GLY A 200 3.07 6.37 8.39
CA GLY A 200 3.23 7.68 9.04
C GLY A 200 4.68 8.07 9.36
N VAL A 201 5.64 7.54 8.61
CA VAL A 201 7.06 7.92 8.65
C VAL A 201 7.45 8.64 7.36
#